data_AF-A0A4R1R8W2-F1
#
_entry.id   AF-A0A4R1R8W2-F1
#
_cell.length_a   1.000
_cell.length_b   1.000
_cell.length_c   1.000
_cell.angle_alpha   90.00
_cell.angle_beta   90.00
_cell.angle_gamma   90.00
#
_symmetry.space_group_name_H-M   'P 1'
#
loop_
_entity.id
_entity.type
_entity.pdbx_description
1 polymer ?
#
loop_
_entity_poly.entity_id
_entity_poly.type
_entity_poly.pdbx_seq_one_letter_code
_entity_poly.pdbx_strand_id
1 'polypeptide(L)'
;MEQATVGNMAMLRVISGLLEIAVAIIFLKAGRVDTALRLNALLGLIGPIVFIMVSVLGIAAIAVKLSWYKVLLLSAGMVLVLIGTKS
;
A
#
# COMPACT_ATOMS: atom_id res chain seq x y z
N MET A 1 -22.55 4.02 1.28
CA MET A 1 -21.52 3.10 0.75
C MET A 1 -20.14 3.76 0.74
N GLU A 2 -19.97 4.96 0.20
CA GLU A 2 -18.67 5.65 0.14
C GLU A 2 -18.01 5.87 1.51
N GLN A 3 -18.76 6.29 2.54
CA GLN A 3 -18.21 6.48 3.90
C GLN A 3 -17.62 5.19 4.50
N ALA A 4 -18.25 4.04 4.25
CA ALA A 4 -17.74 2.75 4.71
C ALA A 4 -16.44 2.38 3.97
N THR A 5 -16.36 2.67 2.66
CA THR A 5 -15.12 2.46 1.89
C THR A 5 -13.99 3.36 2.38
N VAL A 6 -14.27 4.63 2.68
CA VAL A 6 -13.25 5.55 3.25
C VAL A 6 -12.75 5.05 4.60
N GLY A 7 -13.65 4.56 5.47
CA GLY A 7 -13.28 3.91 6.73
C GLY A 7 -12.34 2.72 6.52
N ASN A 8 -12.66 1.83 5.56
CA ASN A 8 -11.82 0.68 5.23
C ASN A 8 -10.46 1.09 4.66
N MET A 9 -10.42 2.09 3.77
CA MET A 9 -9.17 2.63 3.22
C MET A 9 -8.28 3.23 4.32
N ALA A 10 -8.88 4.00 5.23
CA ALA A 10 -8.17 4.57 6.37
C ALA A 10 -7.63 3.48 7.30
N MET A 11 -8.44 2.46 7.61
CA MET A 11 -8.04 1.33 8.46
C MET A 11 -6.85 0.57 7.86
N LEU A 12 -6.86 0.27 6.55
CA LEU A 12 -5.72 -0.37 5.87
C LEU A 12 -4.44 0.45 5.96
N ARG A 13 -4.55 1.79 5.83
CA ARG A 13 -3.41 2.70 5.98
C ARG A 13 -2.89 2.74 7.40
N VAL A 14 -3.77 2.77 8.40
CA VAL A 14 -3.39 2.73 9.82
C VAL A 14 -2.65 1.43 10.12
N ILE A 15 -3.18 0.27 9.70
CA ILE A 15 -2.53 -1.02 9.91
C ILE A 15 -1.14 -1.05 9.26
N SER A 16 -1.03 -0.60 8.01
CA SER A 16 0.26 -0.52 7.31
C SER A 16 1.24 0.41 8.01
N GLY A 17 0.79 1.58 8.47
CA GLY A 17 1.64 2.53 9.19
C GLY A 17 2.10 1.99 10.55
N LEU A 18 1.26 1.23 11.25
CA LEU A 18 1.64 0.56 12.48
C LEU A 18 2.70 -0.53 12.26
N LEU A 19 2.64 -1.24 11.12
CA LEU A 19 3.70 -2.20 10.75
C LEU A 19 5.05 -1.50 10.53
N GLU A 20 5.07 -0.37 9.81
CA GLU A 20 6.27 0.46 9.63
C GLU A 20 6.85 0.90 10.98
N ILE A 21 6.00 1.42 11.88
CA ILE A 21 6.41 1.84 13.23
C ILE A 21 6.96 0.66 14.04
N ALA A 22 6.29 -0.50 14.00
CA ALA A 22 6.72 -1.69 14.72
C ALA A 22 8.12 -2.15 14.25
N VAL A 23 8.34 -2.17 12.94
CA VAL A 23 9.64 -2.56 12.37
C VAL A 23 10.71 -1.51 12.64
N ALA A 24 10.39 -0.21 12.61
CA ALA A 24 11.31 0.85 13.00
C ALA A 24 11.76 0.70 14.46
N ILE A 25 10.87 0.32 15.39
CA ILE A 25 11.24 -0.01 16.76
C ILE A 25 12.21 -1.19 16.81
N ILE A 26 12.02 -2.21 15.96
CA ILE A 26 12.94 -3.35 15.87
C ILE A 26 14.30 -2.92 15.30
N PHE A 27 14.35 -2.00 14.31
CA PHE A 27 15.62 -1.44 13.80
C PHE A 27 16.42 -0.80 14.94
N LEU A 28 15.76 0.06 15.72
CA LEU A 28 16.38 0.77 16.84
C LEU A 28 16.85 -0.18 17.94
N LYS A 29 16.07 -1.22 18.24
CA LYS A 29 16.45 -2.23 19.25
C LYS A 29 17.56 -3.17 18.78
N ALA A 30 17.58 -3.54 17.50
CA ALA A 30 18.59 -4.45 16.97
C ALA A 30 19.97 -3.79 16.85
N GLY A 31 20.02 -2.48 16.56
CA GLY A 31 21.26 -1.71 16.46
C GLY A 31 22.23 -2.20 15.38
N ARG A 32 21.76 -3.01 14.43
CA ARG A 32 22.56 -3.63 13.37
C ARG A 32 21.94 -3.35 12.01
N VAL A 33 22.77 -2.88 11.08
CA VAL A 33 22.34 -2.53 9.72
C VAL A 33 21.85 -3.76 8.95
N ASP A 34 22.49 -4.92 9.10
CA ASP A 34 22.06 -6.16 8.44
C ASP A 34 20.63 -6.57 8.79
N THR A 35 20.27 -6.49 10.07
CA THR A 35 18.90 -6.79 10.53
C THR A 35 17.91 -5.78 9.97
N ALA A 36 18.27 -4.49 9.96
CA ALA A 36 17.45 -3.43 9.39
C ALA A 36 17.20 -3.66 7.89
N LEU A 37 18.23 -4.00 7.12
CA LEU A 37 18.10 -4.27 5.68
C LEU A 37 17.18 -5.47 5.38
N ARG A 38 17.31 -6.56 6.14
CA ARG A 38 16.43 -7.74 5.97
C ARG A 38 14.97 -7.41 6.23
N LEU A 39 14.69 -6.68 7.30
CA LEU A 39 13.33 -6.26 7.65
C LEU A 39 12.79 -5.20 6.68
N ASN A 40 13.63 -4.28 6.20
CA ASN A 40 13.28 -3.30 5.17
C ASN A 40 12.90 -3.99 3.86
N ALA A 41 13.62 -5.04 3.46
CA ALA A 41 13.28 -5.81 2.27
C ALA A 41 11.90 -6.49 2.39
N LEU A 42 11.56 -7.00 3.58
CA LEU A 42 10.23 -7.55 3.85
C LEU A 42 9.13 -6.47 3.82
N LEU A 43 9.37 -5.33 4.47
CA LEU A 43 8.47 -4.16 4.43
C LEU A 43 8.28 -3.59 3.03
N GLY A 44 9.33 -3.63 2.21
CA GLY A 44 9.32 -3.12 0.84
C GLY A 44 8.24 -3.74 -0.04
N LEU A 45 7.78 -4.96 0.28
CA LEU A 45 6.66 -5.63 -0.38
C LEU A 45 5.30 -5.26 0.22
N ILE A 46 5.25 -4.89 1.50
CA ILE A 46 4.00 -4.51 2.20
C ILE A 46 3.43 -3.23 1.60
N GLY A 47 4.29 -2.24 1.30
CA GLY A 47 3.88 -0.98 0.68
C GLY A 47 3.07 -1.16 -0.62
N PRO A 48 3.61 -1.86 -1.63
CA PRO A 48 2.89 -2.18 -2.87
C PRO A 48 1.57 -2.94 -2.64
N ILE A 49 1.55 -3.93 -1.74
CA ILE A 49 0.34 -4.71 -1.44
C ILE A 49 -0.76 -3.82 -0.87
N VAL A 50 -0.45 -3.00 0.14
CA VAL A 50 -1.41 -2.08 0.76
C VAL A 50 -1.87 -1.02 -0.23
N PHE A 51 -0.96 -0.49 -1.05
CA PHE A 51 -1.29 0.47 -2.11
C PHE A 51 -2.34 -0.09 -3.06
N ILE A 52 -2.16 -1.34 -3.54
CA ILE A 52 -3.12 -2.01 -4.43
C ILE A 52 -4.46 -2.19 -3.74
N MET A 53 -4.49 -2.69 -2.51
CA MET A 53 -5.74 -2.91 -1.77
C MET A 53 -6.55 -1.60 -1.62
N VAL A 54 -5.90 -0.51 -1.19
CA VAL A 54 -6.55 0.79 -1.04
C VAL A 54 -6.98 1.35 -2.39
N SER A 55 -6.17 1.18 -3.44
CA SER A 55 -6.49 1.65 -4.79
C SER A 55 -7.69 0.93 -5.38
N VAL A 56 -7.77 -0.40 -5.23
CA VAL A 56 -8.92 -1.19 -5.68
C VAL A 56 -10.19 -0.77 -4.95
N LEU A 57 -10.14 -0.58 -3.63
CA LEU A 57 -11.29 -0.10 -2.86
C LEU A 57 -11.75 1.29 -3.33
N GLY A 58 -10.81 2.22 -3.51
CA GLY A 58 -11.10 3.58 -3.97
C GLY A 58 -11.69 3.62 -5.37
N ILE A 59 -11.06 2.91 -6.33
CA ILE A 59 -11.53 2.82 -7.71
C ILE A 59 -12.91 2.16 -7.75
N ALA A 60 -13.11 1.04 -7.06
CA ALA A 60 -14.40 0.33 -7.06
C ALA A 60 -15.55 1.22 -6.53
N ALA A 61 -15.29 2.08 -5.54
CA ALA A 61 -16.30 2.99 -5.00
C ALA A 61 -16.68 4.12 -5.97
N ILE A 62 -15.76 4.58 -6.83
CA ILE A 62 -16.01 5.70 -7.75
C ILE A 62 -16.14 5.27 -9.22
N ALA A 63 -15.96 3.98 -9.55
CA ALA A 63 -15.85 3.48 -10.91
C ALA A 63 -17.04 3.87 -11.79
N VAL A 64 -18.25 3.85 -11.23
CA VAL A 64 -19.50 4.21 -11.94
C VAL A 64 -19.59 5.71 -12.25
N LYS A 65 -18.90 6.55 -11.46
CA LYS A 65 -18.86 8.02 -11.64
C LYS A 65 -17.71 8.47 -12.53
N LEU A 66 -16.75 7.59 -12.80
CA LEU A 66 -15.54 7.90 -13.53
C LEU A 66 -15.67 7.49 -15.00
N SER A 67 -15.14 8.31 -15.90
CA SER A 67 -14.99 7.92 -17.30
C SER A 67 -14.02 6.75 -17.44
N TRP A 68 -14.29 5.84 -18.38
CA TRP A 68 -13.48 4.65 -18.63
C TRP A 68 -11.99 4.93 -18.87
N TYR A 69 -11.66 6.04 -19.53
CA TYR A 69 -10.26 6.41 -19.73
C TYR A 69 -9.52 6.66 -18.39
N LYS A 70 -10.19 7.22 -17.38
CA LYS A 70 -9.58 7.49 -16.06
C LYS A 70 -9.35 6.18 -15.30
N VAL A 71 -10.31 5.26 -15.36
CA VAL A 71 -10.20 3.94 -14.72
C VAL A 71 -9.05 3.15 -15.33
N LEU A 72 -8.91 3.17 -16.66
CA LEU A 72 -7.79 2.56 -17.37
C LEU A 72 -6.45 3.19 -16.97
N LEU A 73 -6.38 4.51 -16.84
CA LEU A 73 -5.15 5.19 -16.44
C LEU A 73 -4.73 4.84 -14.99
N LEU A 74 -5.68 4.84 -14.06
CA LEU A 74 -5.42 4.48 -12.66
C LEU A 74 -4.99 3.02 -12.51
N SER A 75 -5.67 2.11 -13.21
CA SER A 75 -5.31 0.68 -13.21
C SER A 75 -3.96 0.44 -13.87
N ALA A 76 -3.64 1.14 -14.97
CA ALA A 76 -2.32 1.09 -15.58
C ALA A 76 -1.21 1.55 -14.61
N GLY A 77 -1.42 2.65 -13.88
CA GLY A 77 -0.48 3.12 -12.86
C GLY A 77 -0.22 2.08 -11.77
N MET A 78 -1.29 1.42 -11.30
CA MET A 78 -1.17 0.33 -10.33
C MET A 78 -0.35 -0.85 -10.86
N VAL A 79 -0.56 -1.24 -12.13
CA VAL A 79 0.23 -2.28 -12.80
C VAL A 79 1.69 -1.84 -12.98
N LEU A 80 1.95 -0.58 -13.31
CA LEU A 80 3.31 -0.05 -13.43
C LEU A 80 4.07 -0.08 -12.10
N VAL A 81 3.40 0.26 -10.99
CA VAL A 81 3.98 0.12 -9.63
C VAL A 81 4.35 -1.34 -9.36
N LEU A 82 3.47 -2.29 -9.70
CA LEU A 82 3.75 -3.72 -9.58
C LEU A 82 4.95 -4.16 -10.41
N ILE A 83 5.02 -3.74 -11.67
CA ILE A 83 6.15 -4.05 -12.55
C ILE A 83 7.44 -3.45 -12.02
N GLY A 84 7.42 -2.18 -11.58
CA GLY A 84 8.61 -1.49 -11.05
C GLY A 84 9.09 -2.00 -9.69
N THR A 85 8.21 -2.61 -8.90
CA THR A 85 8.53 -3.21 -7.59
C THR A 85 8.89 -4.69 -7.67
N LYS A 86 8.71 -5.31 -8.84
CA LYS A 86 9.12 -6.68 -9.11
C LYS A 86 10.65 -6.71 -9.29
N SER A 87 11.36 -7.12 -8.24
CA SER A 87 12.81 -7.38 -8.27
C SER A 87 13.15 -8.75 -8.84
#